data_AF-T0Z0B2-F1
#
_entry.id   AF-T0Z0B2-F1
#
_cell.length_a   1.000
_cell.length_b   1.000
_cell.length_c   1.000
_cell.angle_alpha   90.00
_cell.angle_beta   90.00
_cell.angle_gamma   90.00
#
_symmetry.space_group_name_H-M   'P 1'
#
loop_
_entity.id
_entity.type
_entity.pdbx_description
1 polymer ?
#
loop_
_entity_poly.entity_id
_entity_poly.type
_entity_poly.pdbx_seq_one_letter_code
_entity_poly.pdbx_strand_id
1 'polypeptide(L)'
;MALALSDSASALAQAATWPDSAHAREALTLALTRRARDDDDAARAAWQALRGRFQLDAVQVDRIEAALALYQAVSLEPGSLRALAALPASAQTALTREWRVRVALARDDWPAVLAAIRAMPEAQRDANEWRYFEARALAATGARTQADARWRALARSPTYYGFLAADQVQRPYALCPRDPPARTAATAVVEADPGMQRAFEWYALNRLTRARREWDAALPGPRSCAALCRRGAGAPPWLGGSRDFPAQSRRLSA
;
A
#
# COMPACT_ATOMS: atom_id res chain seq x y z
N MET A 1 14.51 -9.97 -26.20
CA MET A 1 13.52 -9.75 -25.10
C MET A 1 12.88 -11.03 -24.54
N ALA A 2 12.44 -12.00 -25.35
CA ALA A 2 11.71 -13.19 -24.83
C ALA A 2 12.49 -14.02 -23.79
N LEU A 3 13.81 -14.18 -23.95
CA LEU A 3 14.67 -14.85 -22.96
C LEU A 3 14.74 -14.08 -21.63
N ALA A 4 14.91 -12.75 -21.66
CA ALA A 4 14.88 -11.94 -20.43
C ALA A 4 13.54 -12.03 -19.66
N LEU A 5 12.45 -12.32 -20.37
CA LEU A 5 11.11 -12.52 -19.79
C LEU A 5 10.84 -13.95 -19.29
N SER A 6 11.60 -14.95 -19.73
CA SER A 6 11.35 -16.37 -19.41
C SER A 6 12.42 -16.96 -18.51
N ASP A 7 13.69 -16.61 -18.73
CA ASP A 7 14.85 -17.06 -17.97
C ASP A 7 15.87 -15.91 -17.83
N SER A 8 15.81 -15.23 -16.68
CA SER A 8 16.69 -14.11 -16.37
C SER A 8 18.15 -14.54 -16.21
N ALA A 9 18.42 -15.75 -15.72
CA ALA A 9 19.78 -16.25 -15.50
C ALA A 9 20.49 -16.52 -16.83
N SER A 10 19.85 -17.26 -17.74
CA SER A 10 20.40 -17.53 -19.07
C SER A 10 20.55 -16.24 -19.89
N ALA A 11 19.59 -15.31 -19.78
CA ALA A 11 19.68 -14.01 -20.44
C ALA A 11 20.92 -13.21 -20.00
N LEU A 12 21.21 -13.16 -18.70
CA LEU A 12 22.38 -12.46 -18.17
C LEU A 12 23.71 -13.14 -18.53
N ALA A 13 23.74 -14.47 -18.58
CA ALA A 13 24.92 -15.21 -19.05
C ALA A 13 25.25 -14.88 -20.52
N GLN A 14 24.24 -14.80 -21.38
CA GLN A 14 24.40 -14.43 -22.79
C GLN A 14 24.63 -12.94 -23.01
N ALA A 15 24.23 -12.08 -22.07
CA ALA A 15 24.40 -10.63 -22.20
C ALA A 15 25.88 -10.22 -22.37
N ALA A 16 26.83 -11.05 -21.93
CA ALA A 16 28.25 -10.85 -22.16
C ALA A 16 28.62 -10.78 -23.65
N THR A 17 27.85 -11.41 -24.55
CA THR A 17 28.13 -11.44 -26.00
C THR A 17 27.22 -10.52 -26.81
N TRP A 18 26.24 -9.86 -26.19
CA TRP A 18 25.31 -8.99 -26.91
C TRP A 18 26.00 -7.70 -27.38
N PRO A 19 25.59 -7.17 -28.56
CA PRO A 19 25.99 -5.84 -28.97
C PRO A 19 25.27 -4.78 -28.13
N ASP A 20 25.93 -3.64 -27.89
CA ASP A 20 25.29 -2.51 -27.22
C ASP A 20 24.27 -1.84 -28.15
N SER A 21 22.99 -2.13 -27.93
CA SER A 21 21.87 -1.60 -28.70
C SER A 21 20.71 -1.25 -27.77
N ALA A 22 19.80 -0.37 -28.19
CA ALA A 22 18.65 0.02 -27.37
C ALA A 22 17.82 -1.20 -26.91
N HIS A 23 17.63 -2.19 -27.78
CA HIS A 23 16.93 -3.44 -27.43
C HIS A 23 17.72 -4.28 -26.41
N ALA A 24 19.04 -4.38 -26.55
CA ALA A 24 19.87 -5.11 -25.61
C ALA A 24 19.90 -4.44 -24.22
N ARG A 25 19.95 -3.11 -24.17
CA ARG A 25 19.87 -2.32 -22.92
C ARG A 25 18.55 -2.55 -22.18
N GLU A 26 17.43 -2.53 -22.91
CA GLU A 26 16.11 -2.81 -22.33
C GLU A 26 16.00 -4.26 -21.85
N ALA A 27 16.47 -5.22 -22.66
CA ALA A 27 16.49 -6.63 -22.28
C ALA A 27 17.37 -6.88 -21.05
N LEU A 28 18.54 -6.23 -20.96
CA LEU A 28 19.43 -6.29 -19.80
C LEU A 28 18.77 -5.70 -18.55
N THR A 29 18.16 -4.52 -18.67
CA THR A 29 17.43 -3.85 -17.57
C THR A 29 16.35 -4.77 -17.01
N LEU A 30 15.55 -5.37 -17.89
CA LEU A 30 14.50 -6.30 -17.49
C LEU A 30 15.07 -7.58 -16.86
N ALA A 31 16.11 -8.17 -17.46
CA ALA A 31 16.74 -9.38 -16.94
C ALA A 31 17.34 -9.16 -15.54
N LEU A 32 18.04 -8.04 -15.32
CA LEU A 32 18.62 -7.68 -14.02
C LEU A 32 17.55 -7.41 -12.96
N THR A 33 16.52 -6.62 -13.29
CA THR A 33 15.44 -6.30 -12.33
C THR A 33 14.64 -7.54 -11.94
N ARG A 34 14.45 -8.48 -12.88
CA ARG A 34 13.84 -9.78 -12.59
C ARG A 34 14.77 -10.68 -11.79
N ARG A 35 16.03 -10.81 -12.20
CA ARG A 35 17.02 -11.64 -11.48
C ARG A 35 17.17 -11.17 -10.05
N ALA A 36 17.13 -9.85 -9.79
CA ALA A 36 17.19 -9.30 -8.44
C ALA A 36 16.08 -9.85 -7.53
N ARG A 37 14.88 -10.10 -8.06
CA ARG A 37 13.78 -10.70 -7.30
C ARG A 37 14.01 -12.17 -6.97
N ASP A 38 14.60 -12.90 -7.92
CA ASP A 38 14.77 -14.35 -7.84
C ASP A 38 16.02 -14.72 -7.03
N ASP A 39 17.09 -13.94 -7.17
CA ASP A 39 18.43 -14.12 -6.60
C ASP A 39 19.19 -12.79 -6.65
N ASP A 40 19.14 -12.02 -5.57
CA ASP A 40 19.70 -10.67 -5.51
C ASP A 40 21.25 -10.67 -5.56
N ASP A 41 21.89 -11.68 -4.98
CA ASP A 41 23.34 -11.85 -5.02
C ASP A 41 23.84 -12.04 -6.45
N ALA A 42 23.25 -12.97 -7.19
CA ALA A 42 23.60 -13.21 -8.59
C ALA A 42 23.31 -11.98 -9.45
N ALA A 43 22.20 -11.27 -9.20
CA ALA A 43 21.87 -10.05 -9.92
C ALA A 43 22.89 -8.93 -9.68
N ARG A 44 23.35 -8.73 -8.44
CA ARG A 44 24.38 -7.75 -8.10
C ARG A 44 25.72 -8.09 -8.75
N ALA A 45 26.11 -9.37 -8.74
CA ALA A 45 27.31 -9.82 -9.43
C ALA A 45 27.24 -9.57 -10.95
N ALA A 46 26.10 -9.91 -11.58
CA ALA A 46 25.88 -9.63 -13.00
C ALA A 46 25.89 -8.13 -13.31
N TRP A 47 25.29 -7.31 -12.46
CA TRP A 47 25.31 -5.85 -12.61
C TRP A 47 26.72 -5.29 -12.61
N GLN A 48 27.56 -5.69 -11.65
CA GLN A 48 28.95 -5.24 -11.59
C GLN A 48 29.75 -5.64 -12.84
N ALA A 49 29.53 -6.84 -13.36
CA ALA A 49 30.21 -7.34 -14.55
C ALA A 49 29.74 -6.63 -15.85
N LEU A 50 28.45 -6.30 -15.97
CA LEU A 50 27.85 -5.85 -17.23
C LEU A 50 27.68 -4.33 -17.35
N ARG A 51 27.62 -3.59 -16.24
CA ARG A 51 27.31 -2.14 -16.25
C ARG A 51 28.26 -1.29 -17.10
N GLY A 52 29.51 -1.72 -17.26
CA GLY A 52 30.51 -1.01 -18.07
C GLY A 52 30.46 -1.32 -19.57
N ARG A 53 29.69 -2.33 -19.99
CA ARG A 53 29.59 -2.76 -21.41
C ARG A 53 28.48 -2.07 -22.19
N PHE A 54 27.48 -1.52 -21.50
CA PHE A 54 26.29 -0.96 -22.10
C PHE A 54 26.17 0.51 -21.72
N GLN A 55 25.90 1.38 -22.69
CA GLN A 55 25.64 2.81 -22.43
C GLN A 55 24.19 3.00 -21.94
N LEU A 56 23.93 2.58 -20.71
CA LEU A 56 22.61 2.69 -20.07
C LEU A 56 22.31 4.15 -19.74
N ASP A 57 21.06 4.55 -19.96
CA ASP A 57 20.60 5.86 -19.51
C ASP A 57 20.33 5.88 -18.00
N ALA A 58 20.14 7.08 -17.43
CA ALA A 58 19.90 7.24 -16.00
C ALA A 58 18.63 6.51 -15.52
N VAL A 59 17.58 6.44 -16.34
CA VAL A 59 16.32 5.76 -15.98
C VAL A 59 16.53 4.25 -15.90
N GLN A 60 17.31 3.68 -16.82
CA GLN A 60 17.68 2.26 -16.82
C GLN A 60 18.54 1.91 -15.61
N VAL A 61 19.56 2.73 -15.33
CA VAL A 61 20.42 2.56 -14.13
C VAL A 61 19.58 2.63 -12.86
N ASP A 62 18.73 3.65 -12.72
CA ASP A 62 17.86 3.85 -11.55
C ASP A 62 16.93 2.65 -11.32
N ARG A 63 16.33 2.11 -12.39
CA ARG A 63 15.47 0.92 -12.32
C ARG A 63 16.24 -0.30 -11.81
N ILE A 64 17.45 -0.53 -12.32
CA ILE A 64 18.29 -1.66 -11.92
C ILE A 64 18.71 -1.50 -10.46
N GLU A 65 19.28 -0.35 -10.09
CA GLU A 65 19.78 -0.11 -8.74
C GLU A 65 18.67 -0.13 -7.69
N ALA A 66 17.49 0.43 -8.01
CA ALA A 66 16.32 0.35 -7.13
C ALA A 66 15.88 -1.11 -6.90
N ALA A 67 15.85 -1.95 -7.94
CA ALA A 67 15.49 -3.35 -7.81
C ALA A 67 16.53 -4.13 -6.97
N LEU A 68 17.82 -3.93 -7.23
CA LEU A 68 18.89 -4.58 -6.48
C LEU A 68 18.85 -4.19 -4.99
N ALA A 69 18.74 -2.90 -4.67
CA ALA A 69 18.66 -2.43 -3.29
C ALA A 69 17.37 -2.91 -2.59
N LEU A 70 16.25 -2.94 -3.32
CA LEU A 70 14.98 -3.44 -2.81
C LEU A 70 15.07 -4.92 -2.42
N TYR A 71 15.53 -5.79 -3.32
CA TYR A 71 15.53 -7.21 -3.03
C TYR A 71 16.63 -7.63 -2.05
N GLN A 72 17.77 -6.94 -2.04
CA GLN A 72 18.72 -7.04 -0.94
C GLN A 72 18.07 -6.71 0.42
N ALA A 73 17.17 -5.72 0.46
CA ALA A 73 16.40 -5.39 1.66
C ALA A 73 15.31 -6.41 2.00
N VAL A 74 14.66 -7.00 0.99
CA VAL A 74 13.68 -8.08 1.18
C VAL A 74 14.33 -9.31 1.81
N SER A 75 15.54 -9.67 1.36
CA SER A 75 16.37 -10.74 1.92
C SER A 75 16.98 -10.40 3.29
N LEU A 76 16.78 -9.16 3.79
CA LEU A 76 17.37 -8.63 5.04
C LEU A 76 18.90 -8.66 5.09
N GLU A 77 19.56 -8.69 3.93
CA GLU A 77 21.01 -8.80 3.81
C GLU A 77 21.75 -7.67 4.55
N PRO A 78 22.96 -7.93 5.07
CA PRO A 78 23.80 -6.90 5.66
C PRO A 78 24.03 -5.74 4.69
N GLY A 79 23.93 -4.51 5.19
CA GLY A 79 24.13 -3.31 4.38
C GLY A 79 22.93 -2.89 3.51
N SER A 80 21.84 -3.67 3.47
CA SER A 80 20.62 -3.32 2.71
C SER A 80 20.03 -1.95 3.06
N LEU A 81 20.07 -1.57 4.34
CA LEU A 81 19.60 -0.27 4.80
C LEU A 81 20.42 0.88 4.18
N ARG A 82 21.74 0.70 4.10
CA ARG A 82 22.66 1.65 3.47
C ARG A 82 22.44 1.70 1.96
N ALA A 83 22.25 0.55 1.30
CA ALA A 83 21.95 0.49 -0.13
C ALA A 83 20.67 1.26 -0.48
N LEU A 84 19.59 1.02 0.28
CA LEU A 84 18.33 1.77 0.10
C LEU A 84 18.46 3.27 0.37
N ALA A 85 19.23 3.65 1.39
CA ALA A 85 19.45 5.05 1.74
C ALA A 85 20.34 5.79 0.72
N ALA A 86 21.22 5.07 0.02
CA ALA A 86 22.13 5.62 -0.98
C ALA A 86 21.50 5.82 -2.36
N LEU A 87 20.29 5.30 -2.60
CA LEU A 87 19.60 5.50 -3.87
C LEU A 87 19.37 6.99 -4.15
N PRO A 88 19.67 7.47 -5.38
CA PRO A 88 19.35 8.84 -5.77
C PRO A 88 17.84 9.05 -5.73
N ALA A 89 17.42 10.31 -5.59
CA ALA A 89 16.00 10.65 -5.48
C ALA A 89 15.16 10.13 -6.66
N SER A 90 15.75 10.07 -7.86
CA SER A 90 15.12 9.54 -9.09
C SER A 90 14.91 8.03 -9.06
N ALA A 91 15.78 7.26 -8.38
CA ALA A 91 15.64 5.82 -8.19
C ALA A 91 14.74 5.44 -7.00
N GLN A 92 14.46 6.38 -6.09
CA GLN A 92 13.63 6.09 -4.93
C GLN A 92 12.15 5.97 -5.29
N THR A 93 11.62 4.76 -5.16
CA THR A 93 10.19 4.46 -5.29
C THR A 93 9.48 4.49 -3.94
N ALA A 94 8.14 4.44 -3.96
CA ALA A 94 7.39 4.24 -2.71
C ALA A 94 7.88 2.98 -1.99
N LEU A 95 8.01 1.86 -2.73
CA LEU A 95 8.38 0.57 -2.18
C LEU A 95 9.79 0.54 -1.58
N THR A 96 10.79 1.16 -2.22
CA THR A 96 12.16 1.23 -1.65
C THR A 96 12.17 2.01 -0.34
N ARG A 97 11.37 3.09 -0.24
CA ARG A 97 11.23 3.86 1.02
C ARG A 97 10.53 3.05 2.12
N GLU A 98 9.50 2.27 1.78
CA GLU A 98 8.85 1.39 2.75
C GLU A 98 9.81 0.33 3.28
N TRP A 99 10.55 -0.32 2.38
CA TRP A 99 11.53 -1.34 2.78
C TRP A 99 12.67 -0.76 3.60
N ARG A 100 13.04 0.52 3.38
CA ARG A 100 14.02 1.20 4.24
C ARG A 100 13.54 1.25 5.69
N VAL A 101 12.26 1.55 5.91
CA VAL A 101 11.65 1.53 7.24
C VAL A 101 11.57 0.10 7.78
N ARG A 102 11.11 -0.86 6.97
CA ARG A 102 10.96 -2.27 7.40
C ARG A 102 12.27 -2.91 7.82
N VAL A 103 13.35 -2.66 7.08
CA VAL A 103 14.69 -3.13 7.42
C VAL A 103 15.18 -2.52 8.74
N ALA A 104 14.95 -1.22 8.96
CA ALA A 104 15.30 -0.58 10.22
C ALA A 104 14.47 -1.15 11.39
N LEU A 105 13.17 -1.39 11.18
CA LEU A 105 12.30 -2.05 12.16
C LEU A 105 12.75 -3.47 12.49
N ALA A 106 13.15 -4.26 11.49
CA ALA A 106 13.63 -5.63 11.68
C ALA A 106 14.93 -5.71 12.50
N ARG A 107 15.63 -4.59 12.66
CA ARG A 107 16.88 -4.45 13.41
C ARG A 107 16.70 -3.67 14.72
N ASP A 108 15.47 -3.33 15.09
CA ASP A 108 15.14 -2.46 16.23
C ASP A 108 15.92 -1.13 16.24
N ASP A 109 16.34 -0.64 15.08
CA ASP A 109 17.08 0.62 14.93
C ASP A 109 16.09 1.79 14.87
N TRP A 110 15.57 2.17 16.04
CA TRP A 110 14.57 3.23 16.17
C TRP A 110 15.00 4.59 15.60
N PRO A 111 16.26 5.05 15.78
CA PRO A 111 16.75 6.24 15.08
C PRO A 111 16.67 6.12 13.56
N ALA A 112 17.06 4.98 12.98
CA ALA A 112 16.97 4.77 11.54
C ALA A 112 15.52 4.65 11.05
N VAL A 113 14.61 4.06 11.83
CA VAL A 113 13.17 4.05 11.54
C VAL A 113 12.66 5.48 11.41
N LEU A 114 12.96 6.34 12.39
CA LEU A 114 12.52 7.72 12.39
C LEU A 114 13.10 8.50 11.19
N ALA A 115 14.39 8.31 10.89
CA ALA A 115 15.03 8.94 9.74
C ALA A 115 14.42 8.48 8.41
N ALA A 116 14.14 7.18 8.26
CA ALA A 116 13.56 6.61 7.06
C ALA A 116 12.12 7.09 6.82
N ILE A 117 11.29 7.16 7.87
CA ILE A 117 9.91 7.70 7.76
C ILE A 117 9.92 9.19 7.42
N ARG A 118 10.81 9.98 8.03
CA ARG A 118 10.92 11.42 7.74
C ARG A 118 11.40 11.72 6.32
N ALA A 119 12.13 10.80 5.70
CA ALA A 119 12.54 10.89 4.31
C ALA A 119 11.42 10.55 3.30
N MET A 120 10.27 10.05 3.76
CA MET A 120 9.12 9.80 2.88
C MET A 120 8.44 11.11 2.45
N PRO A 121 7.95 11.19 1.21
CA PRO A 121 7.01 12.22 0.79
C PRO A 121 5.77 12.21 1.71
N GLU A 122 5.17 13.38 1.93
CA GLU A 122 4.04 13.55 2.84
C GLU A 122 2.90 12.57 2.58
N ALA A 123 2.49 12.41 1.31
CA ALA A 123 1.43 11.49 0.91
C ALA A 123 1.69 10.03 1.33
N GLN A 124 2.96 9.61 1.34
CA GLN A 124 3.33 8.28 1.81
C GLN A 124 3.40 8.25 3.34
N ARG A 125 4.09 9.21 3.96
CA ARG A 125 4.26 9.31 5.42
C ARG A 125 2.93 9.38 6.18
N ASP A 126 1.89 9.92 5.58
CA ASP A 126 0.56 10.07 6.18
C ASP A 126 -0.25 8.77 6.25
N ALA A 127 0.23 7.69 5.62
CA ALA A 127 -0.38 6.38 5.78
C ALA A 127 -0.34 5.93 7.26
N ASN A 128 -1.38 5.24 7.71
CA ASN A 128 -1.59 4.94 9.13
C ASN A 128 -0.46 4.09 9.73
N GLU A 129 0.12 3.19 8.94
CA GLU A 129 1.29 2.39 9.27
C GLU A 129 2.49 3.24 9.67
N TRP A 130 2.84 4.24 8.87
CA TRP A 130 4.03 5.06 9.09
C TRP A 130 3.80 6.05 10.22
N ARG A 131 2.59 6.59 10.35
CA ARG A 131 2.20 7.40 11.53
C ARG A 131 2.34 6.62 12.84
N TYR A 132 1.96 5.33 12.83
CA TYR A 132 2.12 4.47 14.01
C TYR A 132 3.59 4.19 14.32
N PHE A 133 4.38 3.78 13.33
CA PHE A 133 5.80 3.47 13.54
C PHE A 133 6.65 4.71 13.82
N GLU A 134 6.28 5.89 13.30
CA GLU A 134 6.92 7.16 13.68
C GLU A 134 6.71 7.46 15.15
N ALA A 135 5.47 7.33 15.65
CA ALA A 135 5.16 7.49 17.06
C ALA A 135 5.90 6.45 17.92
N ARG A 136 5.99 5.19 17.47
CA ARG A 136 6.75 4.14 18.15
C ARG A 136 8.24 4.46 18.22
N ALA A 137 8.83 4.91 17.12
CA ALA A 137 10.23 5.31 17.08
C ALA A 137 10.49 6.52 17.99
N LEU A 138 9.61 7.53 17.99
CA LEU A 138 9.69 8.68 18.91
C LEU A 138 9.67 8.23 20.37
N ALA A 139 8.80 7.30 20.74
CA ALA A 139 8.75 6.77 22.11
C ALA A 139 10.05 6.04 22.48
N ALA A 140 10.57 5.21 21.56
CA ALA A 140 11.80 4.47 21.76
C ALA A 140 13.05 5.37 21.82
N THR A 141 13.03 6.54 21.16
CA THR A 141 14.12 7.53 21.22
C THR A 141 13.90 8.61 22.29
N GLY A 142 13.01 8.38 23.26
CA GLY A 142 12.82 9.25 24.44
C GLY A 142 11.84 10.42 24.26
N ALA A 143 11.26 10.62 23.07
CA ALA A 143 10.27 11.67 22.79
C ALA A 143 8.83 11.22 23.11
N ARG A 144 8.61 10.67 24.31
CA ARG A 144 7.33 10.02 24.70
C ARG A 144 6.12 10.95 24.58
N THR A 145 6.22 12.20 25.00
CA THR A 145 5.11 13.18 24.90
C THR A 145 4.65 13.39 23.46
N GLN A 146 5.59 13.42 22.51
CA GLN A 146 5.28 13.56 21.08
C GLN A 146 4.65 12.27 20.54
N ALA A 147 5.18 11.11 20.92
CA ALA A 147 4.63 9.81 20.55
C ALA A 147 3.16 9.67 21.00
N ASP A 148 2.87 9.98 22.27
CA ASP A 148 1.51 9.90 22.81
C ASP A 148 0.54 10.84 22.08
N ALA A 149 0.97 12.05 21.73
CA ALA A 149 0.14 12.96 20.94
C ALA A 149 -0.20 12.39 19.56
N ARG A 150 0.78 11.76 18.89
CA ARG A 150 0.60 11.13 17.58
C ARG A 150 -0.31 9.90 17.68
N TRP A 151 -0.11 9.04 18.67
CA TRP A 151 -0.98 7.89 18.92
C TRP A 151 -2.40 8.30 19.28
N ARG A 152 -2.62 9.31 20.13
CA ARG A 152 -3.97 9.83 20.44
C ARG A 152 -4.70 10.32 19.19
N ALA A 153 -3.99 10.95 18.27
CA ALA A 153 -4.58 11.39 16.99
C ALA A 153 -4.92 10.19 16.09
N LEU A 154 -4.01 9.20 15.99
CA LEU A 154 -4.20 8.02 15.16
C LEU A 154 -5.26 7.06 15.72
N ALA A 155 -5.43 6.97 17.03
CA ALA A 155 -6.41 6.15 17.74
C ALA A 155 -7.88 6.45 17.37
N ARG A 156 -8.12 7.59 16.71
CA ARG A 156 -9.44 7.96 16.16
C ARG A 156 -9.76 7.26 14.84
N SER A 157 -8.80 6.53 14.26
CA SER A 157 -8.95 5.82 12.99
C SER A 157 -9.47 4.40 13.21
N PRO A 158 -10.53 3.96 12.50
CA PRO A 158 -11.03 2.58 12.57
C PRO A 158 -10.18 1.64 11.70
N THR A 159 -8.86 1.66 11.88
CA THR A 159 -7.91 0.82 11.12
C THR A 159 -7.01 0.05 12.06
N TYR A 160 -6.36 -1.00 11.56
CA TYR A 160 -5.42 -1.82 12.34
C TYR A 160 -4.43 -0.97 13.16
N TYR A 161 -3.73 -0.03 12.52
CA TYR A 161 -2.77 0.86 13.19
C TYR A 161 -3.44 1.91 14.09
N GLY A 162 -4.69 2.26 13.83
CA GLY A 162 -5.51 3.07 14.74
C GLY A 162 -5.79 2.33 16.05
N PHE A 163 -6.15 1.05 15.98
CA PHE A 163 -6.38 0.23 17.17
C PHE A 163 -5.07 -0.03 17.94
N LEU A 164 -3.97 -0.33 17.25
CA LEU A 164 -2.66 -0.43 17.89
C LEU A 164 -2.26 0.88 18.58
N ALA A 165 -2.54 2.04 17.98
CA ALA A 165 -2.30 3.33 18.61
C ALA A 165 -3.18 3.54 19.85
N ALA A 166 -4.44 3.11 19.80
CA ALA A 166 -5.35 3.19 20.95
C ALA A 166 -4.85 2.37 22.13
N ASP A 167 -4.29 1.19 21.90
CA ASP A 167 -3.65 0.37 22.94
C ASP A 167 -2.49 1.11 23.61
N GLN A 168 -1.62 1.76 22.84
CA GLN A 168 -0.45 2.49 23.37
C GLN A 168 -0.84 3.62 24.32
N VAL A 169 -1.99 4.26 24.11
CA VAL A 169 -2.50 5.37 24.92
C VAL A 169 -3.69 5.00 25.78
N GLN A 170 -3.99 3.69 25.92
CA GLN A 170 -5.07 3.14 26.72
C GLN A 170 -6.44 3.81 26.46
N ARG A 171 -6.78 4.03 25.19
CA ARG A 171 -8.08 4.58 24.78
C ARG A 171 -8.98 3.49 24.21
N PRO A 172 -10.32 3.64 24.34
CA PRO A 172 -11.26 2.76 23.64
C PRO A 172 -11.04 2.80 22.12
N TYR A 173 -11.28 1.67 21.46
CA TYR A 173 -11.21 1.58 20.01
C TYR A 173 -12.27 2.43 19.33
N ALA A 174 -11.87 3.12 18.26
CA ALA A 174 -12.77 3.87 17.39
C ALA A 174 -13.56 2.92 16.48
N LEU A 175 -14.48 2.14 17.06
CA LEU A 175 -15.38 1.26 16.31
C LEU A 175 -16.49 2.10 15.66
N CYS A 176 -16.88 1.77 14.42
CA CYS A 176 -18.09 2.36 13.86
C CYS A 176 -19.31 1.86 14.68
N PRO A 177 -20.33 2.72 14.90
CA PRO A 177 -21.56 2.29 15.55
C PRO A 177 -22.15 1.07 14.86
N ARG A 178 -22.63 0.10 15.64
CA ARG A 178 -23.29 -1.11 15.11
C ARG A 178 -24.57 -0.72 14.36
N ASP A 179 -25.34 0.17 14.95
CA ASP A 179 -26.61 0.59 14.38
C ASP A 179 -26.39 1.75 13.42
N PRO A 180 -27.04 1.73 12.23
CA PRO A 180 -27.08 2.91 11.39
C PRO A 180 -27.77 4.02 12.19
N PRO A 181 -27.32 5.28 12.07
CA PRO A 181 -28.02 6.37 12.71
C PRO A 181 -29.42 6.52 12.11
N ALA A 182 -30.28 7.22 12.85
CA ALA A 182 -31.64 7.46 12.43
C ALA A 182 -31.71 8.09 11.03
N ARG A 183 -32.81 7.79 10.31
CA ARG A 183 -33.10 8.38 9.00
C ARG A 183 -33.11 9.90 9.11
N THR A 184 -32.41 10.58 8.21
CA THR A 184 -32.30 12.04 8.13
C THR A 184 -32.71 12.54 6.74
N ALA A 185 -32.85 13.84 6.56
CA ALA A 185 -33.02 14.43 5.23
C ALA A 185 -31.90 14.02 4.25
N ALA A 186 -30.67 13.82 4.75
CA ALA A 186 -29.54 13.34 3.95
C ALA A 186 -29.73 11.90 3.45
N THR A 187 -30.35 11.01 4.24
CA THR A 187 -30.67 9.65 3.77
C THR A 187 -31.73 9.65 2.66
N ALA A 188 -32.70 10.58 2.70
CA ALA A 188 -33.71 10.69 1.65
C ALA A 188 -33.10 11.14 0.30
N VAL A 189 -32.05 11.97 0.32
CA VAL A 189 -31.32 12.37 -0.90
C VAL A 189 -30.61 11.18 -1.54
N VAL A 190 -30.00 10.31 -0.72
CA VAL A 190 -29.32 9.10 -1.22
C VAL A 190 -30.32 8.07 -1.77
N GLU A 191 -31.48 7.91 -1.11
CA GLU A 191 -32.55 7.02 -1.58
C GLU A 191 -33.23 7.53 -2.88
N ALA A 192 -33.22 8.85 -3.09
CA ALA A 192 -33.73 9.47 -4.31
C ALA A 192 -32.75 9.42 -5.49
N ASP A 193 -31.49 9.04 -5.27
CA ASP A 193 -30.50 8.94 -6.33
C ASP A 193 -30.85 7.80 -7.31
N PRO A 194 -30.98 8.08 -8.62
CA PRO A 194 -31.35 7.06 -9.60
C PRO A 194 -30.35 5.89 -9.70
N GLY A 195 -29.05 6.14 -9.47
CA GLY A 195 -28.03 5.09 -9.43
C GLY A 195 -28.20 4.19 -8.21
N MET A 196 -28.52 4.79 -7.07
CA MET A 196 -28.82 4.05 -5.84
C MET A 196 -30.09 3.20 -5.98
N GLN A 197 -31.15 3.73 -6.60
CA GLN A 197 -32.37 2.98 -6.90
C GLN A 197 -32.09 1.78 -7.81
N ARG A 198 -31.34 1.97 -8.90
CA ARG A 198 -30.94 0.85 -9.78
C ARG A 198 -30.10 -0.19 -9.04
N ALA A 199 -29.21 0.23 -8.14
CA ALA A 199 -28.44 -0.69 -7.31
C ALA A 199 -29.37 -1.57 -6.46
N PHE A 200 -30.39 -0.99 -5.84
CA PHE A 200 -31.39 -1.72 -5.05
C PHE A 200 -32.30 -2.63 -5.89
N GLU A 201 -32.67 -2.24 -7.11
CA GLU A 201 -33.43 -3.13 -8.01
C GLU A 201 -32.61 -4.36 -8.42
N TRP A 202 -31.35 -4.18 -8.81
CA TRP A 202 -30.47 -5.30 -9.10
C TRP A 202 -30.23 -6.19 -7.88
N TYR A 203 -30.23 -5.62 -6.68
CA TYR A 203 -30.15 -6.38 -5.45
C TYR A 203 -31.37 -7.27 -5.23
N ALA A 204 -32.56 -6.71 -5.39
CA ALA A 204 -33.82 -7.43 -5.20
C ALA A 204 -33.92 -8.63 -6.15
N LEU A 205 -33.29 -8.55 -7.33
CA LEU A 205 -33.15 -9.64 -8.30
C LEU A 205 -31.96 -10.60 -8.01
N ASN A 206 -31.28 -10.45 -6.88
CA ASN A 206 -30.08 -11.19 -6.49
C ASN A 206 -28.95 -11.13 -7.56
N ARG A 207 -28.79 -9.97 -8.22
CA ARG A 207 -27.75 -9.70 -9.22
C ARG A 207 -26.63 -8.84 -8.63
N LEU A 208 -25.93 -9.38 -7.63
CA LEU A 208 -24.96 -8.66 -6.79
C LEU A 208 -23.87 -7.91 -7.57
N THR A 209 -23.32 -8.49 -8.64
CA THR A 209 -22.29 -7.82 -9.46
C THR A 209 -22.82 -6.55 -10.13
N ARG A 210 -24.07 -6.57 -10.61
CA ARG A 210 -24.70 -5.40 -11.23
C ARG A 210 -25.05 -4.35 -10.19
N ALA A 211 -25.61 -4.80 -9.07
CA ALA A 211 -25.94 -3.92 -7.95
C ALA A 211 -24.71 -3.17 -7.43
N ARG A 212 -23.57 -3.85 -7.25
CA ARG A 212 -22.30 -3.23 -6.84
C ARG A 212 -21.80 -2.19 -7.83
N ARG A 213 -21.91 -2.45 -9.15
CA ARG A 213 -21.50 -1.48 -10.17
C ARG A 213 -22.33 -0.20 -10.11
N GLU A 214 -23.65 -0.31 -9.98
CA GLU A 214 -24.52 0.85 -9.82
C GLU A 214 -24.25 1.60 -8.51
N TRP A 215 -24.05 0.85 -7.42
CA TRP A 215 -23.69 1.39 -6.11
C TRP A 215 -22.38 2.19 -6.14
N ASP A 216 -21.32 1.61 -6.72
CA ASP A 216 -20.00 2.24 -6.81
C ASP A 216 -20.03 3.46 -7.75
N ALA A 217 -20.85 3.42 -8.81
CA ALA A 217 -21.03 4.56 -9.71
C ALA A 217 -21.82 5.70 -9.07
N ALA A 218 -22.79 5.39 -8.20
CA ALA A 218 -23.61 6.37 -7.49
C ALA A 218 -22.87 7.04 -6.31
N LEU A 219 -21.84 6.40 -5.75
CA LEU A 219 -21.05 6.96 -4.65
C LEU A 219 -19.87 7.81 -5.16
N PRO A 220 -19.69 9.05 -4.68
CA PRO A 220 -18.53 9.85 -5.05
C PRO A 220 -17.24 9.33 -4.37
N GLY A 221 -16.31 8.83 -5.19
CA GLY A 221 -14.89 8.65 -4.86
C GLY A 221 -14.50 7.36 -4.09
N PRO A 222 -13.23 6.93 -4.16
CA PRO A 222 -12.79 5.65 -3.59
C PRO A 222 -12.60 5.76 -2.06
N ARG A 223 -13.11 4.75 -1.34
CA ARG A 223 -13.12 4.58 0.15
C ARG A 223 -14.27 5.29 0.87
N SER A 224 -15.47 5.02 0.39
CA SER A 224 -16.74 5.43 0.97
C SER A 224 -16.96 4.96 2.42
N CYS A 225 -16.40 3.84 2.90
CA CYS A 225 -16.75 3.35 4.24
C CYS A 225 -16.31 4.29 5.40
N ALA A 226 -15.10 4.88 5.33
CA ALA A 226 -14.62 5.83 6.36
C ALA A 226 -15.24 7.23 6.24
N ALA A 227 -15.71 7.60 5.04
CA ALA A 227 -16.47 8.83 4.81
C ALA A 227 -17.94 8.66 5.25
N LEU A 228 -18.54 7.48 5.02
CA LEU A 228 -19.89 7.11 5.43
C LEU A 228 -19.98 6.94 6.96
N CYS A 229 -18.99 6.31 7.62
CA CYS A 229 -18.93 6.28 9.09
C CYS A 229 -18.83 7.70 9.69
N ARG A 230 -18.12 8.65 9.05
CA ARG A 230 -18.07 10.06 9.50
C ARG A 230 -19.36 10.84 9.23
N ARG A 231 -20.11 10.46 8.20
CA ARG A 231 -21.36 11.11 7.81
C ARG A 231 -22.60 10.50 8.46
N GLY A 232 -22.43 9.46 9.28
CA GLY A 232 -23.57 8.75 9.85
C GLY A 232 -24.44 8.14 8.75
N ALA A 233 -23.84 7.49 7.76
CA ALA A 233 -24.58 6.65 6.83
C ALA A 233 -24.16 5.21 7.09
N GLY A 234 -25.10 4.36 7.50
CA GLY A 234 -24.82 2.93 7.65
C GLY A 234 -24.37 2.34 6.31
N ALA A 235 -23.25 1.62 6.31
CA ALA A 235 -22.92 0.76 5.17
C ALA A 235 -23.99 -0.34 5.11
N PRO A 236 -24.65 -0.54 3.96
CA PRO A 236 -25.70 -1.55 3.90
C PRO A 236 -25.12 -2.98 4.05
N PRO A 237 -25.94 -3.95 4.54
CA PRO A 237 -25.47 -5.24 5.06
C PRO A 237 -24.70 -6.12 4.06
N TRP A 238 -25.01 -6.01 2.77
CA TRP A 238 -24.40 -6.73 1.63
C TRP A 238 -22.98 -6.31 1.20
N LEU A 239 -22.40 -5.26 1.80
CA LEU A 239 -20.98 -4.91 1.60
C LEU A 239 -20.06 -5.79 2.46
N GLY A 240 -20.59 -6.48 3.47
CA GLY A 240 -19.92 -7.53 4.25
C GLY A 240 -20.51 -8.91 3.96
N GLY A 241 -19.67 -9.94 3.90
CA GLY A 241 -20.02 -11.30 3.46
C GLY A 241 -20.90 -12.14 4.41
N SER A 242 -21.69 -11.54 5.31
CA SER A 242 -22.57 -12.29 6.21
C SER A 242 -24.03 -12.12 5.79
N ARG A 243 -24.58 -13.21 5.25
CA ARG A 243 -26.02 -13.47 5.22
C ARG A 243 -26.48 -13.51 6.67
N ASP A 244 -27.27 -12.55 7.12
CA ASP A 244 -28.35 -12.72 8.10
C ASP A 244 -28.93 -11.36 8.51
N PHE A 245 -30.16 -11.08 8.09
CA PHE A 245 -31.23 -10.53 8.94
C PHE A 245 -32.60 -10.69 8.24
N PRO A 246 -33.72 -10.74 8.98
CA PRO A 246 -34.98 -11.37 8.60
C PRO A 246 -35.79 -10.50 7.65
N ALA A 247 -36.58 -11.19 6.83
CA ALA A 247 -37.56 -10.63 5.93
C ALA A 247 -38.48 -9.63 6.66
N GLN A 248 -38.42 -8.36 6.29
CA GLN A 248 -39.54 -7.47 6.55
C GLN A 248 -40.70 -7.90 5.64
N SER A 249 -41.67 -8.54 6.27
CA SER A 249 -42.97 -8.88 5.71
C SER A 249 -43.58 -7.68 4.99
N ARG A 250 -43.80 -7.80 3.69
CA ARG A 250 -44.72 -6.94 2.94
C ARG A 250 -46.10 -7.04 3.60
N ARG A 251 -46.60 -5.97 4.20
CA ARG A 251 -48.05 -5.76 4.28
C ARG A 251 -48.47 -5.04 3.00
N LEU A 252 -48.96 -5.83 2.06
CA LEU A 252 -49.80 -5.34 0.98
C LEU A 252 -51.13 -4.89 1.60
N SER A 253 -51.57 -3.69 1.30
CA SER A 253 -52.96 -3.27 1.47
C SER A 253 -53.30 -2.34 0.30
N ALA A 254 -54.20 -2.86 -0.54
CA ALA A 254 -55.02 -2.25 -1.59
C ALA A 254 -54.39 -1.13 -2.45
#